data_AF-A0A550BUF5-F1
#
_entry.id   AF-A0A550BUF5-F1
#
_cell.length_a   1.000
_cell.length_b   1.000
_cell.length_c   1.000
_cell.angle_alpha   90.00
_cell.angle_beta   90.00
_cell.angle_gamma   90.00
#
_symmetry.space_group_name_H-M   'P 1'
#
loop_
_entity.id
_entity.type
_entity.pdbx_description
1 polymer ?
#
loop_
_entity_poly.entity_id
_entity_poly.type
_entity_poly.pdbx_seq_one_letter_code
_entity_poly.pdbx_strand_id
1 'polypeptide(L)'
;MSERPEEVKCAVEGCQIPVDIVLKSGDNLYVGAHKDNLQTFAEGIRGASETDTAIVLPENAATLELLMHFTHVDPQPYLDHLPFNLMSDLTDAAEKYVVRDAAQCCWLEMRARVDKEPLGVLYSAVKHNQRSFIDLAAPKTLKFSCRQAKDIIPDRDFLIRWVKYTDLWDSAVRSIAEIPLSPDDLSGRQGVDGGEPHHEELRAFEFMVCPRLYQFFAEVSTWVQGSGRSGLLSLDEDAIVRYAGKFLPKNCVECRAIVHDWLAAARTRIDELKAMEFPTAITTSAETPAVAGCPKGGKCPVQGCRLRVDIVLQSRDGIFIGAHTHNLEMYGEAFPEASAVTVPDAPVLFTEDGEVLKLLMRFMHLTPQPSLNNLDFKFLADFADAVQKYGVHSAAQVCHLKMSASAAEAPMWVLRYALKYNYPDLANIVAPHTLGYQPQVLETEHLLQWILYCERWDRALFFTVATPFDEDDYASRRRNRGKHAEWPVHAEGGWPVCESAHIVWGAVVNELLTQGRSVLLKLDEDIIKDHEHLFSEGARKCIRKI
;
A
#
# COMPACT_ATOMS: atom_id res chain seq x y z
N MET A 1 -45.92 16.83 -11.38
CA MET A 1 -45.63 15.52 -10.77
C MET A 1 -44.47 14.96 -11.55
N SER A 2 -43.27 14.91 -10.95
CA SER A 2 -42.12 14.27 -11.57
C SER A 2 -42.44 12.80 -11.71
N GLU A 3 -42.47 12.26 -12.92
CA GLU A 3 -42.63 10.82 -13.16
C GLU A 3 -41.51 10.11 -12.39
N ARG A 4 -41.89 9.18 -11.52
CA ARG A 4 -40.93 8.29 -10.87
C ARG A 4 -40.34 7.43 -11.99
N PRO A 5 -39.01 7.39 -12.17
CA PRO A 5 -38.41 6.55 -13.21
C PRO A 5 -38.91 5.11 -13.05
N GLU A 6 -39.25 4.48 -14.17
CA GLU A 6 -39.61 3.06 -14.21
C GLU A 6 -38.46 2.26 -13.58
N GLU A 7 -38.80 1.51 -12.53
CA GLU A 7 -37.99 0.52 -11.81
C GLU A 7 -36.50 0.87 -11.59
N VAL A 8 -36.22 1.65 -10.54
CA VAL A 8 -34.84 1.88 -10.06
C VAL A 8 -34.29 0.59 -9.46
N LYS A 9 -33.17 0.11 -10.00
CA LYS A 9 -32.47 -1.07 -9.48
C LYS A 9 -31.56 -0.70 -8.31
N CYS A 10 -31.32 -1.68 -7.43
CA CYS A 10 -30.29 -1.57 -6.40
C CYS A 10 -28.92 -1.36 -7.05
N ALA A 11 -28.05 -0.59 -6.40
CA ALA A 11 -26.67 -0.37 -6.83
C ALA A 11 -25.84 -1.66 -6.92
N VAL A 12 -26.15 -2.66 -6.09
CA VAL A 12 -25.41 -3.93 -6.04
C VAL A 12 -26.04 -4.95 -6.98
N GLU A 13 -25.23 -5.46 -7.90
CA GLU A 13 -25.67 -6.45 -8.88
C GLU A 13 -26.13 -7.74 -8.20
N GLY A 14 -27.32 -8.22 -8.58
CA GLY A 14 -27.90 -9.45 -8.01
C GLY A 14 -28.64 -9.27 -6.68
N CYS A 15 -28.66 -8.07 -6.09
CA CYS A 15 -29.43 -7.79 -4.89
C CYS A 15 -30.93 -8.08 -5.11
N GLN A 16 -31.50 -8.94 -4.25
CA GLN A 16 -32.92 -9.33 -4.29
C GLN A 16 -33.78 -8.52 -3.32
N ILE A 17 -33.18 -7.68 -2.49
CA ILE A 17 -33.90 -6.85 -1.52
C ILE A 17 -34.64 -5.75 -2.31
N PRO A 18 -35.94 -5.53 -2.08
CA PRO A 18 -36.66 -4.43 -2.71
C PRO A 18 -36.03 -3.09 -2.37
N VAL A 19 -35.84 -2.24 -3.38
CA VAL A 19 -35.36 -0.86 -3.20
C VAL A 19 -36.45 -0.04 -2.50
N ASP A 20 -36.14 0.48 -1.31
CA ASP A 20 -37.04 1.32 -0.52
C ASP A 20 -36.58 2.79 -0.44
N ILE A 21 -35.36 3.08 -0.86
CA ILE A 21 -34.81 4.43 -0.99
C ILE A 21 -34.23 4.63 -2.40
N VAL A 22 -34.52 5.80 -2.97
CA VAL A 22 -33.93 6.23 -4.25
C VAL A 22 -33.07 7.46 -4.01
N LEU A 23 -31.80 7.37 -4.38
CA LEU A 23 -30.86 8.48 -4.39
C LEU A 23 -30.82 9.07 -5.80
N LYS A 24 -30.93 10.39 -5.93
CA LYS A 24 -30.74 11.11 -7.19
C LYS A 24 -29.35 11.74 -7.19
N SER A 25 -28.50 11.31 -8.10
CA SER A 25 -27.12 11.81 -8.23
C SER A 25 -27.05 13.23 -8.82
N GLY A 26 -25.88 13.86 -8.72
CA GLY A 26 -25.60 15.19 -9.28
C GLY A 26 -25.69 15.25 -10.80
N ASP A 27 -25.47 14.12 -11.47
CA ASP A 27 -25.66 13.90 -12.92
C ASP A 27 -27.07 13.43 -13.29
N ASN A 28 -28.04 13.54 -12.36
CA ASN A 28 -29.48 13.24 -12.54
C ASN A 28 -29.83 11.78 -12.85
N LEU A 29 -28.98 10.84 -12.47
CA LEU A 29 -29.29 9.41 -12.49
C LEU A 29 -29.86 8.99 -11.13
N TYR A 30 -30.48 7.82 -11.09
CA TYR A 30 -31.13 7.29 -9.89
C TYR A 30 -30.45 6.00 -9.46
N VAL A 31 -30.05 5.95 -8.19
CA VAL A 31 -29.40 4.81 -7.56
C VAL A 31 -30.31 4.26 -6.47
N GLY A 32 -30.67 2.98 -6.57
CA GLY A 32 -31.48 2.30 -5.55
C GLY A 32 -30.62 1.90 -4.36
N ALA A 33 -31.16 2.12 -3.15
CA ALA A 33 -30.52 1.78 -1.89
C ALA A 33 -31.55 1.20 -0.90
N HIS A 34 -31.04 0.67 0.22
CA HIS A 34 -31.85 0.15 1.31
C HIS A 34 -31.75 1.04 2.54
N LYS A 35 -32.89 1.41 3.12
CA LYS A 35 -32.97 2.28 4.28
C LYS A 35 -32.21 1.75 5.48
N ASP A 36 -32.38 0.48 5.79
CA ASP A 36 -31.76 -0.14 6.95
C ASP A 36 -30.22 -0.16 6.79
N ASN A 37 -29.73 -0.40 5.58
CA ASN A 37 -28.31 -0.32 5.26
C ASN A 37 -27.77 1.10 5.42
N LEU A 38 -28.44 2.11 4.86
CA LEU A 38 -28.02 3.50 4.98
C LEU A 38 -28.04 3.99 6.44
N GLN A 39 -29.05 3.61 7.21
CA GLN A 39 -29.12 3.94 8.64
C GLN A 39 -27.97 3.29 9.41
N THR A 40 -27.59 2.07 9.04
CA THR A 40 -26.52 1.33 9.70
C THR A 40 -25.15 1.91 9.35
N PHE A 41 -24.85 2.04 8.07
CA PHE A 41 -23.49 2.25 7.56
C PHE A 41 -23.17 3.67 7.08
N ALA A 42 -24.17 4.55 6.90
CA ALA A 42 -23.98 5.90 6.38
C ALA A 42 -24.55 6.96 7.32
N GLU A 43 -23.83 7.28 8.41
CA GLU A 43 -24.32 8.20 9.44
C GLU A 43 -24.72 9.58 8.88
N GLY A 44 -24.02 10.05 7.85
CA GLY A 44 -24.28 11.35 7.21
C GLY A 44 -25.53 11.38 6.31
N ILE A 45 -26.15 10.23 6.03
CA ILE A 45 -27.42 10.13 5.29
C ILE A 45 -28.61 9.93 6.25
N ARG A 46 -28.36 9.76 7.56
CA ARG A 46 -29.41 9.58 8.57
C ARG A 46 -30.32 10.81 8.62
N GLY A 47 -31.63 10.58 8.57
CA GLY A 47 -32.64 11.64 8.72
C GLY A 47 -33.13 12.26 7.42
N ALA A 48 -32.73 11.75 6.26
CA ALA A 48 -33.47 12.00 5.04
C ALA A 48 -34.91 11.49 5.23
N SER A 49 -35.85 12.43 5.33
CA SER A 49 -37.27 12.17 5.61
C SER A 49 -37.83 11.15 4.61
N GLU A 50 -38.75 10.30 5.07
CA GLU A 50 -39.54 9.33 4.28
C GLU A 50 -40.50 10.00 3.27
N THR A 51 -40.17 11.20 2.80
CA THR A 51 -40.91 11.80 1.70
C THR A 51 -40.76 10.91 0.47
N ASP A 52 -41.84 10.72 -0.29
CA ASP A 52 -41.88 9.99 -1.57
C ASP A 52 -40.89 10.52 -2.65
N THR A 53 -40.10 11.54 -2.33
CA THR A 53 -39.14 12.17 -3.22
C THR A 53 -37.74 11.60 -3.03
N ALA A 54 -37.07 11.31 -4.14
CA ALA A 54 -35.68 10.86 -4.16
C ALA A 54 -34.75 11.83 -3.39
N ILE A 55 -33.78 11.28 -2.67
CA ILE A 55 -32.77 12.04 -1.92
C ILE A 55 -31.73 12.55 -2.91
N VAL A 56 -31.64 13.87 -3.09
CA VAL A 56 -30.67 14.46 -4.02
C VAL A 56 -29.30 14.55 -3.36
N LEU A 57 -28.31 13.86 -3.93
CA LEU A 57 -26.91 13.88 -3.50
C LEU A 57 -26.05 14.49 -4.63
N PRO A 58 -25.07 15.36 -4.33
CA PRO A 58 -24.30 16.06 -5.35
C PRO A 58 -23.26 15.18 -6.08
N GLU A 59 -22.97 13.99 -5.57
CA GLU A 59 -22.02 13.05 -6.18
C GLU A 59 -22.60 12.43 -7.46
N ASN A 60 -21.73 12.05 -8.40
CA ASN A 60 -22.15 11.37 -9.62
C ASN A 60 -22.65 9.94 -9.32
N ALA A 61 -23.37 9.34 -10.28
CA ALA A 61 -23.97 8.02 -10.10
C ALA A 61 -22.94 6.92 -9.80
N ALA A 62 -21.82 6.90 -10.52
CA ALA A 62 -20.78 5.88 -10.35
C ALA A 62 -20.16 5.92 -8.93
N THR A 63 -19.94 7.11 -8.39
CA THR A 63 -19.46 7.29 -7.01
C THR A 63 -20.50 6.79 -6.00
N LEU A 64 -21.78 7.10 -6.21
CA LEU A 64 -22.86 6.64 -5.33
C LEU A 64 -23.05 5.13 -5.42
N GLU A 65 -23.00 4.53 -6.61
CA GLU A 65 -23.08 3.09 -6.79
C GLU A 65 -21.96 2.37 -6.02
N LEU A 66 -20.71 2.81 -6.17
CA LEU A 66 -19.59 2.27 -5.41
C LEU A 66 -19.76 2.48 -3.90
N LEU A 67 -20.20 3.67 -3.47
CA LEU A 67 -20.46 3.93 -2.06
C LEU A 67 -21.53 2.99 -1.49
N MET A 68 -22.58 2.71 -2.27
CA MET A 68 -23.66 1.81 -1.84
C MET A 68 -23.18 0.38 -1.66
N HIS A 69 -22.22 -0.10 -2.45
CA HIS A 69 -21.63 -1.42 -2.23
C HIS A 69 -21.02 -1.58 -0.82
N PHE A 70 -20.47 -0.51 -0.24
CA PHE A 70 -19.93 -0.52 1.14
C PHE A 70 -21.00 -0.44 2.23
N THR A 71 -22.27 -0.21 1.86
CA THR A 71 -23.40 -0.25 2.81
C THR A 71 -24.13 -1.59 2.77
N HIS A 72 -23.76 -2.47 1.84
CA HIS A 72 -24.28 -3.82 1.77
C HIS A 72 -23.44 -4.79 2.60
N VAL A 73 -24.06 -5.92 2.97
CA VAL A 73 -23.38 -7.04 3.63
C VAL A 73 -22.58 -7.89 2.62
N ASP A 74 -22.70 -7.59 1.33
CA ASP A 74 -21.97 -8.25 0.26
C ASP A 74 -20.44 -7.98 0.33
N PRO A 75 -19.62 -8.83 -0.29
CA PRO A 75 -18.19 -8.60 -0.40
C PRO A 75 -17.88 -7.20 -0.97
N GLN A 76 -17.01 -6.47 -0.27
CA GLN A 76 -16.65 -5.10 -0.67
C GLN A 76 -15.93 -5.09 -2.03
N PRO A 77 -16.16 -4.06 -2.87
CA PRO A 77 -15.57 -3.99 -4.18
C PRO A 77 -14.05 -3.75 -4.09
N TYR A 78 -13.30 -4.42 -4.97
CA TYR A 78 -11.86 -4.18 -5.11
C TYR A 78 -11.63 -2.79 -5.73
N LEU A 79 -10.81 -1.97 -5.05
CA LEU A 79 -10.54 -0.59 -5.46
C LEU A 79 -9.26 -0.46 -6.31
N ASP A 80 -8.45 -1.50 -6.41
CA ASP A 80 -7.12 -1.50 -7.04
C ASP A 80 -7.13 -1.25 -8.55
N HIS A 81 -8.26 -1.48 -9.22
CA HIS A 81 -8.45 -1.21 -10.64
C HIS A 81 -9.20 0.10 -10.93
N LEU A 82 -9.70 0.78 -9.91
CA LEU A 82 -10.47 2.01 -10.12
C LEU A 82 -9.57 3.15 -10.62
N PRO A 83 -10.01 3.97 -11.58
CA PRO A 83 -9.37 5.24 -11.88
C PRO A 83 -9.24 6.10 -10.62
N PHE A 84 -8.10 6.77 -10.44
CA PHE A 84 -7.83 7.53 -9.21
C PHE A 84 -8.83 8.65 -8.95
N ASN A 85 -9.33 9.32 -10.00
CA ASN A 85 -10.36 10.35 -9.88
C ASN A 85 -11.63 9.78 -9.24
N LEU A 86 -12.09 8.61 -9.69
CA LEU A 86 -13.26 7.95 -9.11
C LEU A 86 -13.00 7.49 -7.67
N MET A 87 -11.79 7.01 -7.36
CA MET A 87 -11.39 6.67 -5.98
C MET A 87 -11.36 7.91 -5.07
N SER A 88 -10.87 9.06 -5.56
CA SER A 88 -10.88 10.32 -4.82
C SER A 88 -12.32 10.80 -4.57
N ASP A 89 -13.18 10.73 -5.58
CA ASP A 89 -14.60 11.08 -5.43
C ASP A 89 -15.31 10.15 -4.42
N LEU A 90 -15.00 8.85 -4.46
CA LEU A 90 -15.49 7.88 -3.48
C LEU A 90 -14.99 8.20 -2.06
N THR A 91 -13.73 8.60 -1.92
CA THR A 91 -13.17 9.02 -0.63
C THR A 91 -13.91 10.23 -0.08
N ASP A 92 -14.18 11.22 -0.93
CA ASP A 92 -14.94 12.43 -0.57
C ASP A 92 -16.34 12.09 -0.10
N ALA A 93 -17.05 11.22 -0.83
CA ALA A 93 -18.38 10.78 -0.49
C ALA A 93 -18.38 9.96 0.81
N ALA A 94 -17.42 9.05 0.97
CA ALA A 94 -17.30 8.21 2.15
C ALA A 94 -17.02 9.01 3.43
N GLU A 95 -16.13 10.00 3.38
CA GLU A 95 -15.85 10.90 4.50
C GLU A 95 -17.07 11.78 4.82
N LYS A 96 -17.73 12.32 3.79
CA LYS A 96 -18.91 13.18 3.94
C LYS A 96 -20.11 12.45 4.55
N TYR A 97 -20.38 11.23 4.07
CA TYR A 97 -21.52 10.42 4.53
C TYR A 97 -21.16 9.48 5.68
N VAL A 98 -19.90 9.54 6.14
CA VAL A 98 -19.38 8.73 7.25
C VAL A 98 -19.54 7.23 6.99
N VAL A 99 -19.30 6.80 5.74
CA VAL A 99 -19.21 5.39 5.36
C VAL A 99 -17.79 4.93 5.65
N ARG A 100 -17.55 4.57 6.92
CA ARG A 100 -16.20 4.38 7.49
C ARG A 100 -15.39 3.32 6.76
N ASP A 101 -16.01 2.21 6.38
CA ASP A 101 -15.35 1.11 5.69
C ASP A 101 -14.89 1.52 4.28
N ALA A 102 -15.73 2.25 3.54
CA ALA A 102 -15.37 2.82 2.24
C ALA A 102 -14.18 3.78 2.36
N ALA A 103 -14.25 4.73 3.31
CA ALA A 103 -13.19 5.70 3.53
C ALA A 103 -11.86 5.00 3.86
N GLN A 104 -11.88 4.01 4.75
CA GLN A 104 -10.67 3.26 5.10
C GLN A 104 -10.09 2.49 3.89
N CYS A 105 -10.93 1.82 3.11
CA CYS A 105 -10.48 1.10 1.92
C CYS A 105 -9.86 2.05 0.90
N CYS A 106 -10.48 3.21 0.66
CA CYS A 106 -9.93 4.25 -0.19
C CYS A 106 -8.56 4.74 0.30
N TRP A 107 -8.40 5.02 1.60
CA TRP A 107 -7.11 5.47 2.15
C TRP A 107 -6.03 4.41 2.02
N LEU A 108 -6.35 3.14 2.27
CA LEU A 108 -5.38 2.06 2.09
C LEU A 108 -4.95 1.92 0.63
N GLU A 109 -5.89 2.03 -0.31
CA GLU A 109 -5.57 1.98 -1.73
C GLU A 109 -4.75 3.21 -2.18
N MET A 110 -5.09 4.41 -1.71
CA MET A 110 -4.29 5.62 -1.91
C MET A 110 -2.86 5.45 -1.38
N ARG A 111 -2.67 4.73 -0.27
CA ARG A 111 -1.34 4.40 0.25
C ARG A 111 -0.54 3.55 -0.74
N ALA A 112 -1.17 2.52 -1.30
CA ALA A 112 -0.55 1.64 -2.28
C ALA A 112 -0.18 2.38 -3.59
N ARG A 113 -0.94 3.43 -3.92
CA ARG A 113 -0.73 4.23 -5.14
C ARG A 113 0.14 5.47 -4.95
N VAL A 114 0.60 5.76 -3.74
CA VAL A 114 1.29 7.03 -3.44
C VAL A 114 2.54 7.26 -4.31
N ASP A 115 3.21 6.21 -4.78
CA ASP A 115 4.37 6.34 -5.68
C ASP A 115 3.99 6.68 -7.12
N LYS A 116 2.83 6.18 -7.57
CA LYS A 116 2.29 6.39 -8.92
C LYS A 116 1.58 7.75 -9.01
N GLU A 117 0.84 8.13 -7.97
CA GLU A 117 -0.07 9.28 -7.97
C GLU A 117 0.08 10.20 -6.74
N PRO A 118 1.29 10.64 -6.39
CA PRO A 118 1.55 11.35 -5.12
C PRO A 118 0.81 12.69 -5.00
N LEU A 119 0.62 13.43 -6.10
CA LEU A 119 -0.10 14.71 -6.06
C LEU A 119 -1.58 14.53 -5.76
N GLY A 120 -2.21 13.53 -6.36
CA GLY A 120 -3.61 13.19 -6.10
C GLY A 120 -3.80 12.76 -4.64
N VAL A 121 -2.95 11.84 -4.16
CA VAL A 121 -3.00 11.37 -2.76
C VAL A 121 -2.77 12.52 -1.78
N LEU A 122 -1.80 13.40 -2.04
CA LEU A 122 -1.53 14.55 -1.19
C LEU A 122 -2.74 15.51 -1.14
N TYR A 123 -3.37 15.78 -2.27
CA TYR A 123 -4.55 16.64 -2.34
C TYR A 123 -5.72 16.07 -1.52
N SER A 124 -6.07 14.80 -1.73
CA SER A 124 -7.12 14.14 -0.96
C SER A 124 -6.77 14.14 0.53
N ALA A 125 -5.53 13.84 0.90
CA ALA A 125 -5.07 13.81 2.28
C ALA A 125 -5.20 15.17 2.98
N VAL A 126 -4.88 16.27 2.31
CA VAL A 126 -5.06 17.61 2.89
C VAL A 126 -6.53 17.97 2.99
N LYS A 127 -7.33 17.66 1.97
CA LYS A 127 -8.78 17.91 1.97
C LYS A 127 -9.47 17.26 3.17
N HIS A 128 -9.06 16.06 3.53
CA HIS A 128 -9.62 15.28 4.66
C HIS A 128 -8.77 15.34 5.93
N ASN A 129 -7.77 16.22 6.00
CA ASN A 129 -6.88 16.37 7.14
C ASN A 129 -6.20 15.06 7.62
N GLN A 130 -5.87 14.16 6.70
CA GLN A 130 -5.23 12.88 6.97
C GLN A 130 -3.71 13.04 7.10
N ARG A 131 -3.24 13.54 8.25
CA ARG A 131 -1.84 13.92 8.49
C ARG A 131 -0.81 12.84 8.11
N SER A 132 -1.08 11.57 8.41
CA SER A 132 -0.18 10.45 8.08
C SER A 132 0.03 10.29 6.57
N PHE A 133 -0.99 10.57 5.76
CA PHE A 133 -0.92 10.54 4.30
C PHE A 133 -0.27 11.80 3.73
N ILE A 134 -0.46 12.95 4.37
CA ILE A 134 0.25 14.19 4.00
C ILE A 134 1.77 13.96 4.14
N ASP A 135 2.20 13.45 5.29
CA ASP A 135 3.61 13.20 5.57
C ASP A 135 4.21 12.14 4.63
N LEU A 136 3.41 11.16 4.20
CA LEU A 136 3.80 10.12 3.23
C LEU A 136 3.91 10.64 1.79
N ALA A 137 2.92 11.43 1.34
CA ALA A 137 2.79 11.84 -0.05
C ALA A 137 3.61 13.10 -0.38
N ALA A 138 3.72 14.05 0.55
CA ALA A 138 4.34 15.35 0.28
C ALA A 138 5.77 15.26 -0.27
N PRO A 139 6.69 14.44 0.29
CA PRO A 139 8.04 14.31 -0.27
C PRO A 139 8.05 13.76 -1.70
N LYS A 140 7.11 12.86 -2.03
CA LYS A 140 7.00 12.24 -3.36
C LYS A 140 6.48 13.21 -4.43
N THR A 141 5.92 14.36 -4.02
CA THR A 141 5.46 15.42 -4.94
C THR A 141 6.55 16.40 -5.36
N LEU A 142 7.73 16.38 -4.74
CA LEU A 142 8.81 17.34 -5.04
C LEU A 142 9.36 17.22 -6.47
N LYS A 143 9.16 16.07 -7.13
CA LYS A 143 9.55 15.84 -8.53
C LYS A 143 8.64 16.52 -9.56
N PHE A 144 7.52 17.10 -9.15
CA PHE A 144 6.53 17.68 -10.06
C PHE A 144 6.73 19.19 -10.21
N SER A 145 6.50 19.69 -11.43
CA SER A 145 6.47 21.12 -11.69
C SER A 145 5.19 21.79 -11.17
N CYS A 146 5.23 23.09 -10.89
CA CYS A 146 4.04 23.86 -10.52
C CYS A 146 2.91 23.78 -11.54
N ARG A 147 3.23 23.57 -12.83
CA ARG A 147 2.23 23.39 -13.89
C ARG A 147 1.47 22.07 -13.69
N GLN A 148 2.20 20.97 -13.50
CA GLN A 148 1.57 19.66 -13.23
C GLN A 148 0.77 19.67 -11.93
N ALA A 149 1.29 20.31 -10.87
CA ALA A 149 0.58 20.46 -9.62
C ALA A 149 -0.73 21.25 -9.78
N LYS A 150 -0.72 22.35 -10.55
CA LYS A 150 -1.92 23.15 -10.84
C LYS A 150 -3.01 22.38 -11.59
N ASP A 151 -2.63 21.46 -12.47
CA ASP A 151 -3.59 20.67 -13.24
C ASP A 151 -4.31 19.62 -12.36
N ILE A 152 -3.69 19.18 -11.25
CA ILE A 152 -4.23 18.16 -10.33
C ILE A 152 -4.86 18.78 -9.07
N ILE A 153 -4.33 19.90 -8.60
CA ILE A 153 -4.80 20.63 -7.41
C ILE A 153 -5.72 21.77 -7.86
N PRO A 154 -7.05 21.59 -7.84
CA PRO A 154 -7.98 22.64 -8.23
C PRO A 154 -8.04 23.77 -7.18
N ASP A 155 -7.74 23.46 -5.91
CA ASP A 155 -7.79 24.43 -4.82
C ASP A 155 -6.56 25.35 -4.83
N ARG A 156 -6.80 26.64 -5.08
CA ARG A 156 -5.74 27.65 -5.20
C ARG A 156 -4.94 27.82 -3.92
N ASP A 157 -5.60 27.77 -2.76
CA ASP A 157 -4.94 27.96 -1.48
C ASP A 157 -4.03 26.78 -1.16
N PHE A 158 -4.46 25.57 -1.50
CA PHE A 158 -3.67 24.37 -1.38
C PHE A 158 -2.46 24.40 -2.32
N LEU A 159 -2.65 24.80 -3.58
CA LEU A 159 -1.53 24.97 -4.51
C LEU A 159 -0.48 25.96 -3.98
N ILE A 160 -0.90 27.08 -3.39
CA ILE A 160 0.02 28.06 -2.78
C ILE A 160 0.79 27.42 -1.62
N ARG A 161 0.13 26.63 -0.76
CA ARG A 161 0.80 25.93 0.35
C ARG A 161 1.79 24.89 -0.16
N TRP A 162 1.43 24.16 -1.20
CA TRP A 162 2.32 23.19 -1.84
C TRP A 162 3.55 23.87 -2.45
N VAL A 163 3.38 24.99 -3.18
CA VAL A 163 4.52 25.77 -3.71
C VAL A 163 5.44 26.28 -2.60
N LYS A 164 4.87 26.77 -1.49
CA LYS A 164 5.68 27.16 -0.33
C LYS A 164 6.44 25.97 0.26
N TYR A 165 5.82 24.80 0.32
CA TYR A 165 6.46 23.58 0.78
C TYR A 165 7.62 23.16 -0.14
N THR A 166 7.43 23.19 -1.47
CA THR A 166 8.51 22.89 -2.44
C THR A 166 9.64 23.91 -2.36
N ASP A 167 9.32 25.21 -2.26
CA ASP A 167 10.32 26.28 -2.15
C ASP A 167 11.14 26.15 -0.85
N LEU A 168 10.49 25.81 0.26
CA LEU A 168 11.15 25.56 1.53
C LEU A 168 12.06 24.33 1.45
N TRP A 169 11.62 23.28 0.76
CA TRP A 169 12.44 22.09 0.54
C TRP A 169 13.67 22.38 -0.31
N ASP A 170 13.49 23.05 -1.46
CA ASP A 170 14.57 23.44 -2.35
C ASP A 170 15.56 24.40 -1.67
N SER A 171 15.07 25.29 -0.82
CA SER A 171 15.90 26.18 0.00
C SER A 171 16.71 25.38 1.03
N ALA A 172 16.10 24.39 1.68
CA ALA A 172 16.80 23.51 2.61
C ALA A 172 17.88 22.68 1.90
N VAL A 173 17.57 22.10 0.74
CA VAL A 173 18.53 21.32 -0.07
C VAL A 173 19.69 22.20 -0.54
N ARG A 174 19.41 23.42 -1.01
CA ARG A 174 20.47 24.39 -1.39
C ARG A 174 21.33 24.80 -0.21
N SER A 175 20.72 25.09 0.93
CA SER A 175 21.44 25.45 2.16
C SER A 175 22.39 24.32 2.60
N ILE A 176 21.95 23.06 2.47
CA ILE A 176 22.80 21.88 2.74
C ILE A 176 23.95 21.77 1.72
N ALA A 177 23.68 22.05 0.44
CA ALA A 177 24.71 22.02 -0.61
C ALA A 177 25.72 23.16 -0.51
N GLU A 178 25.33 24.31 0.07
CA GLU A 178 26.17 25.51 0.24
C GLU A 178 27.02 25.50 1.51
N ILE A 179 26.88 24.50 2.40
CA ILE A 179 27.76 24.35 3.58
C ILE A 179 29.20 24.24 3.06
N PRO A 180 30.05 25.28 3.27
CA PRO A 180 31.38 25.28 2.71
C PRO A 180 32.17 24.13 3.34
N LEU A 181 32.61 23.18 2.53
CA LEU A 181 33.69 22.29 2.92
C LEU A 181 34.96 23.14 2.91
N SER A 182 35.25 23.82 4.02
CA SER A 182 36.43 24.69 4.16
C SER A 182 37.70 23.90 3.83
N PRO A 183 38.49 24.32 2.83
CA PRO A 183 39.79 23.71 2.56
C PRO A 183 40.75 23.85 3.75
N ASP A 184 40.57 24.87 4.59
CA ASP A 184 41.41 25.17 5.75
C ASP A 184 41.14 24.24 6.95
N ASP A 185 39.97 23.61 7.02
CA ASP A 185 39.68 22.58 8.03
C ASP A 185 40.31 21.22 7.69
N LEU A 186 40.80 21.04 6.45
CA LEU A 186 41.51 19.83 5.99
C LEU A 186 43.03 20.02 5.90
N SER A 187 43.53 21.26 5.96
CA SER A 187 44.96 21.59 5.84
C SER A 187 45.71 21.67 7.18
N GLY A 188 45.03 21.35 8.29
CA GLY A 188 45.56 21.34 9.65
C GLY A 188 46.62 20.26 9.94
N ARG A 189 47.63 20.08 9.08
CA ARG A 189 48.93 19.45 9.38
C ARG A 189 49.97 19.70 8.27
N GLN A 190 50.33 20.96 8.04
CA GLN A 190 51.65 21.28 7.51
C GLN A 190 52.60 21.59 8.67
N GLY A 191 53.23 20.53 9.16
CA GLY A 191 54.41 20.57 10.00
C GLY A 191 55.46 19.62 9.44
N VAL A 192 55.77 19.73 8.15
CA VAL A 192 56.96 19.12 7.54
C VAL A 192 57.50 20.10 6.50
N ASP A 193 58.62 20.72 6.82
CA ASP A 193 59.35 21.62 5.93
C ASP A 193 59.82 20.89 4.66
N GLY A 194 59.63 21.55 3.51
CA GLY A 194 60.51 21.36 2.34
C GLY A 194 59.90 20.61 1.15
N GLY A 195 59.12 21.32 0.34
CA GLY A 195 58.79 20.91 -1.03
C GLY A 195 57.57 21.65 -1.57
N GLU A 196 57.76 22.51 -2.57
CA GLU A 196 56.66 23.16 -3.30
C GLU A 196 55.71 22.10 -3.89
N PRO A 197 54.39 22.15 -3.62
CA PRO A 197 53.46 21.25 -4.28
C PRO A 197 53.06 21.82 -5.65
N HIS A 198 53.10 20.96 -6.66
CA HIS A 198 52.61 21.22 -8.00
C HIS A 198 51.10 21.51 -7.97
N HIS A 199 50.72 22.61 -8.62
CA HIS A 199 49.34 23.10 -8.81
C HIS A 199 48.34 22.10 -9.45
N GLU A 200 48.79 20.91 -9.86
CA GLU A 200 47.95 19.84 -10.41
C GLU A 200 47.37 18.89 -9.34
N GLU A 201 48.00 18.75 -8.17
CA GLU A 201 47.48 17.87 -7.10
C GLU A 201 46.29 18.49 -6.34
N LEU A 202 46.19 19.81 -6.27
CA LEU A 202 45.04 20.51 -5.69
C LEU A 202 43.77 20.38 -6.54
N ARG A 203 43.89 20.23 -7.87
CA ARG A 203 42.73 19.94 -8.74
C ARG A 203 42.28 18.48 -8.70
N ALA A 204 43.20 17.56 -8.38
CA ALA A 204 42.83 16.17 -8.12
C ALA A 204 42.11 16.00 -6.77
N PHE A 205 42.31 16.93 -5.83
CA PHE A 205 41.69 16.92 -4.50
C PHE A 205 40.27 17.51 -4.48
N GLU A 206 39.95 18.48 -5.34
CA GLU A 206 38.57 18.99 -5.56
C GLU A 206 37.60 17.89 -6.04
N PHE A 207 38.10 16.78 -6.60
CA PHE A 207 37.32 15.62 -6.99
C PHE A 207 37.16 14.56 -5.88
N MET A 208 37.66 14.83 -4.67
CA MET A 208 37.73 13.87 -3.59
C MET A 208 36.94 14.31 -2.34
N VAL A 209 35.77 14.94 -2.54
CA VAL A 209 34.69 14.78 -1.55
C VAL A 209 34.44 13.29 -1.47
N CYS A 210 34.76 12.68 -0.32
CA CYS A 210 34.72 11.24 -0.13
C CYS A 210 33.45 10.67 -0.78
N PRO A 211 33.54 9.78 -1.79
CA PRO A 211 32.37 9.22 -2.46
C PRO A 211 31.38 8.59 -1.46
N ARG A 212 31.86 8.19 -0.27
CA ARG A 212 31.05 7.71 0.84
C ARG A 212 30.28 8.80 1.59
N LEU A 213 30.78 10.03 1.63
CA LEU A 213 30.06 11.18 2.18
C LEU A 213 28.96 11.62 1.23
N TYR A 214 29.23 11.66 -0.08
CA TYR A 214 28.21 11.90 -1.10
C TYR A 214 27.16 10.78 -1.10
N GLN A 215 27.59 9.52 -1.02
CA GLN A 215 26.68 8.38 -0.88
C GLN A 215 25.88 8.44 0.44
N PHE A 216 26.50 8.85 1.55
CA PHE A 216 25.79 9.08 2.82
C PHE A 216 24.73 10.17 2.68
N PHE A 217 25.05 11.32 2.07
CA PHE A 217 24.07 12.38 1.86
C PHE A 217 23.00 11.99 0.83
N ALA A 218 23.34 11.19 -0.19
CA ALA A 218 22.37 10.64 -1.12
C ALA A 218 21.43 9.64 -0.41
N GLU A 219 21.95 8.73 0.40
CA GLU A 219 21.18 7.77 1.19
C GLU A 219 20.34 8.44 2.27
N VAL A 220 20.88 9.45 2.97
CA VAL A 220 20.13 10.27 3.93
C VAL A 220 19.07 11.08 3.21
N SER A 221 19.34 11.65 2.04
CA SER A 221 18.35 12.35 1.21
C SER A 221 17.25 11.39 0.75
N THR A 222 17.59 10.18 0.27
CA THR A 222 16.63 9.13 -0.09
C THR A 222 15.84 8.63 1.11
N TRP A 223 16.47 8.49 2.28
CA TRP A 223 15.83 8.09 3.52
C TRP A 223 14.89 9.17 4.04
N VAL A 224 15.31 10.43 4.00
CA VAL A 224 14.49 11.62 4.33
C VAL A 224 13.32 11.75 3.36
N GLN A 225 13.51 11.48 2.06
CA GLN A 225 12.46 11.44 1.04
C GLN A 225 11.51 10.26 1.21
N GLY A 226 12.00 9.11 1.68
CA GLY A 226 11.20 7.89 1.88
C GLY A 226 10.43 7.83 3.20
N SER A 227 10.93 8.50 4.24
CA SER A 227 10.41 8.37 5.62
C SER A 227 9.42 9.46 6.02
N GLY A 228 9.27 10.51 5.22
CA GLY A 228 8.39 11.65 5.53
C GLY A 228 8.76 12.41 6.81
N ARG A 229 7.83 13.22 7.32
CA ARG A 229 8.01 14.06 8.52
C ARG A 229 8.27 13.22 9.79
N SER A 230 7.72 12.00 9.88
CA SER A 230 7.92 11.06 10.99
C SER A 230 9.32 10.44 11.02
N GLY A 231 9.98 10.26 9.87
CA GLY A 231 11.39 9.90 9.81
C GLY A 231 12.28 11.01 10.36
N LEU A 232 12.03 12.26 9.97
CA LEU A 232 12.77 13.42 10.47
C LEU A 232 12.58 13.65 11.98
N LEU A 233 11.41 13.31 12.52
CA LEU A 233 11.08 13.46 13.95
C LEU A 233 11.53 12.26 14.81
N SER A 234 11.84 11.12 14.20
CA SER A 234 12.33 9.89 14.87
C SER A 234 13.84 9.69 14.75
N LEU A 235 14.56 10.70 14.25
CA LEU A 235 16.02 10.77 14.17
C LEU A 235 16.66 10.65 15.57
N ASP A 236 16.94 9.42 16.03
CA ASP A 236 17.85 9.16 17.15
C ASP A 236 19.27 9.60 16.74
N GLU A 237 19.75 10.66 17.39
CA GLU A 237 21.07 11.27 17.16
C GLU A 237 22.17 10.19 17.19
N ASP A 238 22.07 9.25 18.13
CA ASP A 238 23.02 8.15 18.26
C ASP A 238 22.88 7.14 17.13
N ALA A 239 21.69 6.89 16.59
CA ALA A 239 21.48 6.00 15.44
C ALA A 239 22.08 6.57 14.15
N ILE A 240 21.94 7.88 13.91
CA ILE A 240 22.49 8.54 12.72
C ILE A 240 23.99 8.67 12.83
N VAL A 241 24.51 9.04 14.00
CA VAL A 241 25.97 9.07 14.24
C VAL A 241 26.56 7.67 14.13
N ARG A 242 25.86 6.61 14.59
CA ARG A 242 26.25 5.20 14.36
C ARG A 242 26.17 4.80 12.89
N TYR A 243 25.15 5.24 12.15
CA TYR A 243 24.99 4.96 10.72
C TYR A 243 26.04 5.69 9.88
N ALA A 244 26.22 6.99 10.09
CA ALA A 244 27.29 7.82 9.52
C ALA A 244 28.68 7.24 9.84
N GLY A 245 28.88 6.73 11.05
CA GLY A 245 30.10 6.04 11.47
C GLY A 245 30.44 4.77 10.67
N LYS A 246 29.50 4.21 9.89
CA LYS A 246 29.78 3.13 8.92
C LYS A 246 30.43 3.63 7.64
N PHE A 247 30.18 4.89 7.27
CA PHE A 247 30.66 5.51 6.03
C PHE A 247 31.87 6.42 6.26
N LEU A 248 31.99 6.97 7.47
CA LEU A 248 33.09 7.82 7.89
C LEU A 248 34.30 6.98 8.36
N PRO A 249 35.54 7.39 8.05
CA PRO A 249 36.72 6.80 8.67
C PRO A 249 36.62 6.91 10.19
N LYS A 250 36.80 5.80 10.92
CA LYS A 250 36.57 5.69 12.38
C LYS A 250 37.28 6.75 13.24
N ASN A 251 38.26 7.46 12.69
CA ASN A 251 39.09 8.44 13.40
C ASN A 251 39.11 9.85 12.74
N CYS A 252 38.23 10.15 11.78
CA CYS A 252 38.20 11.49 11.19
C CYS A 252 37.38 12.44 12.07
N VAL A 253 38.08 13.25 12.87
CA VAL A 253 37.46 14.24 13.78
C VAL A 253 36.69 15.30 13.00
N GLU A 254 37.21 15.73 11.85
CA GLU A 254 36.59 16.75 10.97
C GLU A 254 35.28 16.27 10.36
N CYS A 255 35.23 15.06 9.77
CA CYS A 255 33.97 14.54 9.24
C CYS A 255 32.90 14.34 10.32
N ARG A 256 33.31 14.05 11.56
CA ARG A 256 32.39 13.94 12.69
C ARG A 256 31.84 15.30 13.09
N ALA A 257 32.68 16.33 13.12
CA ALA A 257 32.27 17.72 13.38
C ALA A 257 31.26 18.21 12.32
N ILE A 258 31.53 17.98 11.04
CA ILE A 258 30.62 18.34 9.93
C ILE A 258 29.25 17.66 10.08
N VAL A 259 29.22 16.37 10.43
CA VAL A 259 27.94 15.66 10.67
C VAL A 259 27.22 16.21 11.90
N HIS A 260 27.93 16.58 12.97
CA HIS A 260 27.31 17.19 14.15
C HIS A 260 26.74 18.59 13.86
N ASP A 261 27.47 19.44 13.15
CA ASP A 261 27.00 20.79 12.78
C ASP A 261 25.78 20.71 11.85
N TRP A 262 25.81 19.76 10.90
CA TRP A 262 24.66 19.47 10.04
C TRP A 262 23.43 19.00 10.84
N LEU A 263 23.61 18.07 11.80
CA LEU A 263 22.54 17.61 12.68
C LEU A 263 21.97 18.73 13.56
N ALA A 264 22.83 19.62 14.07
CA ALA A 264 22.41 20.78 14.87
C ALA A 264 21.60 21.80 14.06
N ALA A 265 22.02 22.07 12.82
CA ALA A 265 21.29 22.93 11.89
C ALA A 265 19.94 22.31 11.50
N ALA A 266 19.90 21.02 11.18
CA ALA A 266 18.66 20.29 10.88
C ALA A 266 17.68 20.32 12.07
N ARG A 267 18.19 20.15 13.31
CA ARG A 267 17.40 20.19 14.54
C ARG A 267 16.75 21.54 14.78
N THR A 268 17.52 22.62 14.64
CA THR A 268 17.01 24.00 14.76
C THR A 268 15.83 24.22 13.82
N ARG A 269 15.95 23.76 12.57
CA ARG A 269 14.90 23.90 11.57
C ARG A 269 13.67 23.01 11.82
N ILE A 270 13.87 21.81 12.36
CA ILE A 270 12.79 20.92 12.81
C ILE A 270 11.99 21.55 13.96
N ASP A 271 12.66 22.16 14.93
CA ASP A 271 12.01 22.76 16.08
C ASP A 271 11.22 24.03 15.69
N GLU A 272 11.70 24.80 14.71
CA GLU A 272 10.91 25.87 14.08
C GLU A 272 9.63 25.35 13.42
N LEU A 273 9.67 24.17 12.78
CA LEU A 273 8.50 23.53 12.16
C LEU A 273 7.51 22.93 13.19
N LYS A 274 7.98 22.55 14.38
CA LYS A 274 7.12 22.09 15.50
C LYS A 274 6.41 23.25 16.19
N ALA A 275 7.03 24.42 16.27
CA ALA A 275 6.45 25.62 16.87
C ALA A 275 5.21 26.15 16.11
N MET A 276 4.87 25.57 14.95
CA MET A 276 3.74 25.95 14.10
C MET A 276 2.45 25.10 14.33
N GLU A 277 2.32 24.33 15.43
CA GLU A 277 1.16 23.45 15.63
C GLU A 277 -0.12 24.14 16.19
N PHE A 278 -1.27 23.61 15.73
CA PHE A 278 -2.65 23.96 16.09
C PHE A 278 -3.17 23.11 17.28
N PRO A 279 -4.17 23.60 18.06
CA PRO A 279 -4.64 22.91 19.25
C PRO A 279 -5.65 21.79 18.93
N THR A 280 -5.51 20.63 19.57
CA THR A 280 -6.58 19.62 19.62
C THR A 280 -6.57 18.92 20.97
N ALA A 281 -7.65 19.09 21.74
CA ALA A 281 -7.94 18.30 22.92
C ALA A 281 -9.45 18.11 23.04
N ILE A 282 -9.90 16.86 23.04
CA ILE A 282 -11.22 16.47 23.54
C ILE A 282 -11.00 15.32 24.52
N THR A 283 -11.28 15.60 25.79
CA THR A 283 -11.34 14.63 26.88
C THR A 283 -12.80 14.19 27.06
N THR A 284 -13.06 12.89 27.12
CA THR A 284 -14.39 12.36 27.46
C THR A 284 -14.35 11.58 28.76
N SER A 285 -15.44 11.68 29.54
CA SER A 285 -15.59 11.12 30.87
C SER A 285 -16.94 10.43 31.07
N ALA A 286 -16.96 9.59 32.11
CA ALA A 286 -18.05 9.02 32.91
C ALA A 286 -18.79 7.75 32.41
N GLU A 287 -18.71 6.72 33.25
CA GLU A 287 -19.33 5.39 33.16
C GLU A 287 -20.76 5.38 33.72
N THR A 288 -21.61 4.51 33.14
CA THR A 288 -22.99 4.22 33.56
C THR A 288 -23.11 2.92 34.38
N PRO A 289 -24.14 2.79 35.25
CA PRO A 289 -24.24 1.70 36.21
C PRO A 289 -24.89 0.41 35.68
N ALA A 290 -24.48 -0.71 36.27
CA ALA A 290 -24.79 -2.08 35.84
C ALA A 290 -26.20 -2.58 36.21
N VAL A 291 -26.78 -3.40 35.32
CA VAL A 291 -28.05 -4.15 35.52
C VAL A 291 -27.76 -5.65 35.55
N ALA A 292 -28.38 -6.37 36.49
CA ALA A 292 -28.16 -7.79 36.78
C ALA A 292 -28.82 -8.72 35.75
N GLY A 293 -28.08 -9.74 35.29
CA GLY A 293 -28.62 -10.85 34.48
C GLY A 293 -27.68 -11.48 33.45
N CYS A 294 -26.47 -10.95 33.24
CA CYS A 294 -25.47 -11.54 32.32
C CYS A 294 -24.64 -12.62 33.06
N PRO A 295 -24.28 -13.76 32.43
CA PRO A 295 -23.31 -14.69 32.99
C PRO A 295 -22.05 -13.92 33.39
N LYS A 296 -21.74 -13.91 34.68
CA LYS A 296 -20.69 -13.09 35.27
C LYS A 296 -19.34 -13.41 34.58
N GLY A 297 -18.81 -12.51 33.75
CA GLY A 297 -17.41 -12.64 33.33
C GLY A 297 -16.93 -11.76 32.18
N GLY A 298 -17.68 -11.66 31.08
CA GLY A 298 -17.20 -10.97 29.88
C GLY A 298 -17.42 -9.46 29.92
N LYS A 299 -16.36 -8.66 29.81
CA LYS A 299 -16.47 -7.24 29.41
C LYS A 299 -16.36 -7.14 27.89
N CYS A 300 -17.11 -6.23 27.28
CA CYS A 300 -16.91 -5.89 25.88
C CYS A 300 -15.48 -5.32 25.70
N PRO A 301 -14.69 -5.81 24.72
CA PRO A 301 -13.30 -5.38 24.53
C PRO A 301 -13.16 -4.01 23.86
N VAL A 302 -14.27 -3.40 23.43
CA VAL A 302 -14.31 -2.07 22.81
C VAL A 302 -14.45 -1.00 23.88
N GLN A 303 -13.46 -0.09 23.94
CA GLN A 303 -13.45 0.98 24.94
C GLN A 303 -14.64 1.93 24.74
N GLY A 304 -15.33 2.25 25.83
CA GLY A 304 -16.50 3.13 25.79
C GLY A 304 -17.75 2.52 25.17
N CYS A 305 -17.77 1.22 24.86
CA CYS A 305 -18.97 0.55 24.41
C CYS A 305 -20.06 0.62 25.49
N ARG A 306 -21.22 1.17 25.11
CA ARG A 306 -22.40 1.33 25.98
C ARG A 306 -23.47 0.26 25.72
N LEU A 307 -23.27 -0.59 24.71
CA LEU A 307 -24.18 -1.66 24.40
C LEU A 307 -24.17 -2.68 25.54
N ARG A 308 -25.34 -3.25 25.82
CA ARG A 308 -25.46 -4.30 26.84
C ARG A 308 -24.82 -5.58 26.29
N VAL A 309 -23.86 -6.13 27.03
CA VAL A 309 -23.34 -7.48 26.73
C VAL A 309 -24.46 -8.49 26.97
N ASP A 310 -24.86 -9.18 25.92
CA ASP A 310 -25.92 -10.19 25.92
C ASP A 310 -25.40 -11.59 25.63
N ILE A 311 -24.14 -11.74 25.19
CA ILE A 311 -23.49 -13.03 24.99
C ILE A 311 -22.04 -12.98 25.49
N VAL A 312 -21.56 -14.11 26.02
CA VAL A 312 -20.16 -14.29 26.46
C VAL A 312 -19.52 -15.35 25.59
N LEU A 313 -18.41 -14.99 24.96
CA LEU A 313 -17.57 -15.87 24.18
C LEU A 313 -16.40 -16.34 25.05
N GLN A 314 -15.98 -17.59 24.93
CA GLN A 314 -14.78 -18.12 25.56
C GLN A 314 -13.78 -18.51 24.48
N SER A 315 -12.61 -17.89 24.50
CA SER A 315 -11.51 -18.21 23.60
C SER A 315 -10.86 -19.55 23.93
N ARG A 316 -10.00 -20.03 23.02
CA ARG A 316 -9.22 -21.27 23.20
C ARG A 316 -8.33 -21.24 24.44
N ASP A 317 -7.74 -20.10 24.75
CA ASP A 317 -6.91 -19.86 25.94
C ASP A 317 -7.73 -19.52 27.20
N GLY A 318 -9.05 -19.71 27.15
CA GLY A 318 -9.95 -19.62 28.32
C GLY A 318 -10.34 -18.20 28.72
N ILE A 319 -10.07 -17.20 27.88
CA ILE A 319 -10.44 -15.80 28.12
C ILE A 319 -11.92 -15.59 27.79
N PHE A 320 -12.66 -14.98 28.71
CA PHE A 320 -14.07 -14.61 28.51
C PHE A 320 -14.19 -13.20 27.91
N ILE A 321 -14.92 -13.08 26.81
CA ILE A 321 -15.09 -11.84 26.05
C ILE A 321 -16.59 -11.56 25.95
N GLY A 322 -17.01 -10.38 26.40
CA GLY A 322 -18.39 -9.95 26.21
C GLY A 322 -18.61 -9.47 24.77
N ALA A 323 -19.72 -9.85 24.16
CA ALA A 323 -20.12 -9.41 22.83
C ALA A 323 -21.61 -9.05 22.78
N HIS A 324 -22.07 -8.66 21.59
CA HIS A 324 -23.46 -8.26 21.31
C HIS A 324 -23.98 -9.11 20.16
N THR A 325 -25.01 -9.93 20.38
CA THR A 325 -25.55 -10.83 19.35
C THR A 325 -25.96 -10.08 18.09
N HIS A 326 -26.55 -8.90 18.24
CA HIS A 326 -26.91 -8.04 17.12
C HIS A 326 -25.70 -7.58 16.29
N ASN A 327 -24.56 -7.28 16.92
CA ASN A 327 -23.35 -6.94 16.17
C ASN A 327 -22.75 -8.18 15.50
N LEU A 328 -22.79 -9.34 16.15
CA LEU A 328 -22.30 -10.58 15.56
C LEU A 328 -23.09 -10.90 14.27
N GLU A 329 -24.42 -10.84 14.33
CA GLU A 329 -25.33 -10.98 13.18
C GLU A 329 -25.03 -9.96 12.08
N MET A 330 -24.91 -8.67 12.46
CA MET A 330 -24.76 -7.58 11.48
C MET A 330 -23.42 -7.59 10.74
N TYR A 331 -22.35 -8.02 11.40
CA TYR A 331 -20.97 -7.90 10.87
C TYR A 331 -20.32 -9.24 10.52
N GLY A 332 -20.98 -10.38 10.74
CA GLY A 332 -20.39 -11.68 10.42
C GLY A 332 -21.42 -12.67 9.86
N GLU A 333 -21.15 -13.14 8.64
CA GLU A 333 -22.03 -14.09 7.93
C GLU A 333 -22.18 -15.44 8.64
N ALA A 334 -21.19 -15.83 9.44
CA ALA A 334 -21.21 -17.10 10.16
C ALA A 334 -22.16 -17.09 11.37
N PHE A 335 -22.69 -15.91 11.74
CA PHE A 335 -23.58 -15.78 12.89
C PHE A 335 -25.04 -15.79 12.46
N PRO A 336 -25.89 -16.59 13.13
CA PRO A 336 -27.33 -16.56 12.89
C PRO A 336 -27.96 -15.24 13.35
N GLU A 337 -29.17 -14.97 12.87
CA GLU A 337 -29.97 -13.82 13.28
C GLU A 337 -30.12 -13.76 14.81
N ALA A 338 -29.94 -12.59 15.41
CA ALA A 338 -29.98 -12.44 16.86
C ALA A 338 -31.33 -12.84 17.46
N SER A 339 -32.41 -12.71 16.68
CA SER A 339 -33.77 -13.12 17.06
C SER A 339 -33.99 -14.63 17.04
N ALA A 340 -33.19 -15.37 16.25
CA ALA A 340 -33.31 -16.81 16.07
C ALA A 340 -32.52 -17.62 17.12
N VAL A 341 -31.61 -16.97 17.86
CA VAL A 341 -30.76 -17.64 18.85
C VAL A 341 -31.31 -17.45 20.26
N THR A 342 -31.55 -18.56 20.94
CA THR A 342 -31.65 -18.52 22.41
C THR A 342 -30.24 -18.43 22.97
N VAL A 343 -29.89 -17.27 23.55
CA VAL A 343 -28.58 -17.07 24.17
C VAL A 343 -28.37 -18.14 25.24
N PRO A 344 -27.30 -18.95 25.14
CA PRO A 344 -27.02 -19.96 26.15
C PRO A 344 -26.60 -19.33 27.48
N ASP A 345 -26.98 -19.96 28.59
CA ASP A 345 -26.51 -19.58 29.93
C ASP A 345 -24.99 -19.81 30.09
N ALA A 346 -24.41 -20.67 29.26
CA ALA A 346 -23.00 -21.00 29.23
C ALA A 346 -22.24 -20.23 28.12
N PRO A 347 -20.97 -19.88 28.33
CA PRO A 347 -20.14 -19.24 27.30
C PRO A 347 -20.02 -20.07 26.01
N VAL A 348 -20.04 -19.39 24.86
CA VAL A 348 -19.84 -20.02 23.54
C VAL A 348 -18.34 -20.22 23.30
N LEU A 349 -17.93 -21.45 23.00
CA LEU A 349 -16.52 -21.80 22.81
C LEU A 349 -16.03 -21.45 21.39
N PHE A 350 -14.88 -20.80 21.31
CA PHE A 350 -14.19 -20.41 20.08
C PHE A 350 -12.82 -21.07 20.01
N THR A 351 -12.29 -21.26 18.79
CA THR A 351 -10.99 -21.92 18.55
C THR A 351 -9.82 -20.93 18.52
N GLU A 352 -10.12 -19.66 18.48
CA GLU A 352 -9.20 -18.54 18.39
C GLU A 352 -8.75 -18.11 19.79
N ASP A 353 -7.55 -17.54 19.87
CA ASP A 353 -7.02 -16.98 21.11
C ASP A 353 -7.75 -15.67 21.48
N GLY A 354 -7.73 -15.32 22.76
CA GLY A 354 -8.52 -14.20 23.26
C GLY A 354 -8.16 -12.87 22.61
N GLU A 355 -6.89 -12.61 22.28
CA GLU A 355 -6.49 -11.39 21.58
C GLU A 355 -7.04 -11.30 20.15
N VAL A 356 -7.13 -12.44 19.43
CA VAL A 356 -7.71 -12.49 18.07
C VAL A 356 -9.19 -12.14 18.14
N LEU A 357 -9.91 -12.74 19.09
CA LEU A 357 -11.33 -12.46 19.29
C LEU A 357 -11.57 -11.02 19.74
N LYS A 358 -10.74 -10.45 20.63
CA LYS A 358 -10.86 -9.04 21.02
C LYS A 358 -10.70 -8.11 19.82
N LEU A 359 -9.75 -8.39 18.94
CA LEU A 359 -9.56 -7.62 17.71
C LEU A 359 -10.75 -7.79 16.75
N LEU A 360 -11.24 -9.02 16.58
CA LEU A 360 -12.43 -9.31 15.78
C LEU A 360 -13.66 -8.54 16.28
N MET A 361 -13.89 -8.53 17.59
CA MET A 361 -15.00 -7.77 18.18
C MET A 361 -14.88 -6.27 17.91
N ARG A 362 -13.68 -5.69 17.81
CA ARG A 362 -13.49 -4.27 17.46
C ARG A 362 -13.95 -3.97 16.03
N PHE A 363 -13.71 -4.88 15.08
CA PHE A 363 -14.18 -4.73 13.70
C PHE A 363 -15.71 -4.88 13.56
N MET A 364 -16.35 -5.58 14.50
CA MET A 364 -17.81 -5.73 14.57
C MET A 364 -18.48 -4.62 15.39
N HIS A 365 -17.81 -3.50 15.63
CA HIS A 365 -18.42 -2.33 16.26
C HIS A 365 -18.34 -1.15 15.30
N LEU A 366 -19.37 -0.28 15.37
CA LEU A 366 -19.41 1.02 14.71
C LEU A 366 -18.46 2.02 15.40
N THR A 367 -17.18 1.67 15.44
CA THR A 367 -16.09 2.49 15.96
C THR A 367 -15.00 2.61 14.90
N PRO A 368 -14.10 3.61 14.97
CA PRO A 368 -12.95 3.66 14.09
C PRO A 368 -12.20 2.33 14.08
N GLN A 369 -12.01 1.78 12.88
CA GLN A 369 -11.42 0.46 12.70
C GLN A 369 -9.98 0.43 13.26
N PRO A 370 -9.61 -0.62 14.00
CA PRO A 370 -8.30 -0.69 14.64
C PRO A 370 -7.18 -0.84 13.60
N SER A 371 -6.03 -0.21 13.85
CA SER A 371 -4.88 -0.32 12.95
C SER A 371 -4.21 -1.70 13.05
N LEU A 372 -3.93 -2.33 11.91
CA LEU A 372 -3.18 -3.59 11.82
C LEU A 372 -1.67 -3.40 11.59
N ASN A 373 -1.16 -2.16 11.61
CA ASN A 373 0.21 -1.88 11.16
C ASN A 373 1.31 -2.47 12.06
N ASN A 374 1.02 -2.63 13.34
CA ASN A 374 2.01 -3.01 14.37
C ASN A 374 1.78 -4.43 14.90
N LEU A 375 0.99 -5.24 14.21
CA LEU A 375 0.76 -6.63 14.60
C LEU A 375 1.94 -7.48 14.17
N ASP A 376 2.36 -8.42 15.01
CA ASP A 376 3.24 -9.48 14.55
C ASP A 376 2.54 -10.29 13.46
N PHE A 377 3.33 -10.77 12.50
CA PHE A 377 2.75 -11.40 11.32
C PHE A 377 1.94 -12.66 11.66
N LYS A 378 2.36 -13.42 12.68
CA LYS A 378 1.62 -14.60 13.12
C LYS A 378 0.24 -14.22 13.63
N PHE A 379 0.15 -13.20 14.49
CA PHE A 379 -1.12 -12.69 15.00
C PHE A 379 -2.00 -12.13 13.87
N LEU A 380 -1.43 -11.43 12.90
CA LEU A 380 -2.15 -10.99 11.70
C LEU A 380 -2.73 -12.18 10.91
N ALA A 381 -1.96 -13.26 10.72
CA ALA A 381 -2.42 -14.45 10.03
C ALA A 381 -3.54 -15.18 10.78
N ASP A 382 -3.40 -15.35 12.10
CA ASP A 382 -4.44 -15.93 12.95
C ASP A 382 -5.72 -15.07 12.94
N PHE A 383 -5.56 -13.74 12.94
CA PHE A 383 -6.68 -12.80 12.83
C PHE A 383 -7.36 -12.87 11.46
N ALA A 384 -6.59 -12.87 10.37
CA ALA A 384 -7.13 -12.99 9.02
C ALA A 384 -7.87 -14.31 8.82
N ASP A 385 -7.39 -15.40 9.41
CA ASP A 385 -8.09 -16.69 9.42
C ASP A 385 -9.44 -16.62 10.15
N ALA A 386 -9.49 -15.99 11.31
CA ALA A 386 -10.74 -15.78 12.05
C ALA A 386 -11.72 -14.91 11.26
N VAL A 387 -11.23 -13.81 10.68
CA VAL A 387 -12.01 -12.89 9.86
C VAL A 387 -12.72 -13.60 8.72
N GLN A 388 -12.00 -14.44 7.98
CA GLN A 388 -12.55 -15.23 6.87
C GLN A 388 -13.53 -16.29 7.36
N LYS A 389 -13.17 -17.00 8.43
CA LYS A 389 -14.03 -18.03 9.05
C LYS A 389 -15.38 -17.47 9.49
N TYR A 390 -15.40 -16.24 10.00
CA TYR A 390 -16.61 -15.60 10.52
C TYR A 390 -17.30 -14.68 9.52
N GLY A 391 -16.77 -14.53 8.30
CA GLY A 391 -17.35 -13.68 7.26
C GLY A 391 -17.38 -12.19 7.64
N VAL A 392 -16.30 -11.66 8.23
CA VAL A 392 -16.22 -10.25 8.65
C VAL A 392 -15.61 -9.40 7.54
N HIS A 393 -16.43 -9.03 6.55
CA HIS A 393 -15.95 -8.42 5.30
C HIS A 393 -15.16 -7.12 5.48
N SER A 394 -15.57 -6.27 6.41
CA SER A 394 -14.85 -5.02 6.73
C SER A 394 -13.41 -5.29 7.17
N ALA A 395 -13.19 -6.35 7.94
CA ALA A 395 -11.86 -6.78 8.34
C ALA A 395 -11.13 -7.55 7.24
N ALA A 396 -11.85 -8.31 6.40
CA ALA A 396 -11.28 -9.16 5.36
C ALA A 396 -10.52 -8.32 4.33
N GLN A 397 -11.10 -7.19 3.92
CA GLN A 397 -10.45 -6.28 2.97
C GLN A 397 -9.17 -5.65 3.56
N VAL A 398 -9.21 -5.24 4.83
CA VAL A 398 -8.02 -4.68 5.52
C VAL A 398 -6.94 -5.74 5.68
N CYS A 399 -7.32 -7.00 5.98
CA CYS A 399 -6.39 -8.12 6.04
C CYS A 399 -5.77 -8.40 4.67
N HIS A 400 -6.56 -8.43 3.59
CA HIS A 400 -6.07 -8.62 2.24
C HIS A 400 -5.01 -7.57 1.87
N LEU A 401 -5.29 -6.29 2.10
CA LEU A 401 -4.36 -5.20 1.81
C LEU A 401 -3.08 -5.31 2.65
N LYS A 402 -3.20 -5.65 3.94
CA LYS A 402 -2.03 -5.83 4.81
C LYS A 402 -1.20 -7.06 4.42
N MET A 403 -1.83 -8.15 3.99
CA MET A 403 -1.17 -9.34 3.46
C MET A 403 -0.40 -9.01 2.17
N SER A 404 -1.02 -8.26 1.25
CA SER A 404 -0.38 -7.78 0.03
C SER A 404 0.86 -6.92 0.32
N ALA A 405 0.75 -5.97 1.24
CA ALA A 405 1.88 -5.13 1.67
C ALA A 405 3.01 -5.93 2.35
N SER A 406 2.70 -7.11 2.89
CA SER A 406 3.67 -7.98 3.59
C SER A 406 4.18 -9.12 2.70
N ALA A 407 3.86 -9.13 1.40
CA ALA A 407 4.20 -10.20 0.47
C ALA A 407 5.70 -10.51 0.42
N ALA A 408 6.57 -9.49 0.51
CA ALA A 408 8.02 -9.67 0.53
C ALA A 408 8.56 -10.09 1.91
N GLU A 409 7.91 -9.68 3.01
CA GLU A 409 8.38 -9.92 4.38
C GLU A 409 8.03 -11.34 4.86
N ALA A 410 6.83 -11.83 4.51
CA ALA A 410 6.31 -13.12 4.95
C ALA A 410 5.67 -13.92 3.80
N PRO A 411 6.41 -14.17 2.70
CA PRO A 411 5.84 -14.66 1.44
C PRO A 411 5.11 -16.00 1.56
N MET A 412 5.64 -16.94 2.35
CA MET A 412 5.01 -18.26 2.52
C MET A 412 3.67 -18.20 3.23
N TRP A 413 3.54 -17.32 4.23
CA TRP A 413 2.29 -17.17 4.96
C TRP A 413 1.24 -16.43 4.13
N VAL A 414 1.66 -15.37 3.43
CA VAL A 414 0.79 -14.62 2.51
C VAL A 414 0.31 -15.52 1.38
N LEU A 415 1.18 -16.37 0.81
CA LEU A 415 0.78 -17.35 -0.21
C LEU A 415 -0.23 -18.37 0.34
N ARG A 416 0.01 -18.91 1.56
CA ARG A 416 -0.94 -19.82 2.20
C ARG A 416 -2.31 -19.17 2.35
N TYR A 417 -2.35 -17.95 2.89
CA TYR A 417 -3.59 -17.18 3.04
C TYR A 417 -4.29 -16.98 1.69
N ALA A 418 -3.54 -16.54 0.67
CA ALA A 418 -4.08 -16.29 -0.66
C ALA A 418 -4.68 -17.55 -1.29
N LEU A 419 -4.01 -18.69 -1.18
CA LEU A 419 -4.50 -19.95 -1.74
C LEU A 419 -5.71 -20.48 -0.95
N LYS A 420 -5.64 -20.48 0.39
CA LYS A 420 -6.70 -20.97 1.29
C LYS A 420 -8.04 -20.26 1.06
N TYR A 421 -8.01 -18.96 0.77
CA TYR A 421 -9.21 -18.15 0.56
C TYR A 421 -9.43 -17.75 -0.91
N ASN A 422 -8.71 -18.39 -1.82
CA ASN A 422 -8.84 -18.19 -3.27
C ASN A 422 -8.73 -16.72 -3.72
N TYR A 423 -7.65 -16.05 -3.30
CA TYR A 423 -7.21 -14.73 -3.75
C TYR A 423 -6.11 -14.87 -4.82
N PRO A 424 -6.47 -15.10 -6.11
CA PRO A 424 -5.49 -15.38 -7.16
C PRO A 424 -4.57 -14.19 -7.46
N ASP A 425 -5.07 -12.97 -7.32
CA ASP A 425 -4.33 -11.72 -7.44
C ASP A 425 -3.21 -11.63 -6.40
N LEU A 426 -3.55 -11.84 -5.12
CA LEU A 426 -2.56 -11.87 -4.04
C LEU A 426 -1.58 -13.03 -4.21
N ALA A 427 -2.06 -14.21 -4.58
CA ALA A 427 -1.22 -15.38 -4.85
C ALA A 427 -0.20 -15.07 -5.95
N ASN A 428 -0.60 -14.37 -7.02
CA ASN A 428 0.28 -13.98 -8.11
C ASN A 428 1.31 -12.92 -7.70
N ILE A 429 0.94 -11.98 -6.82
CA ILE A 429 1.84 -10.97 -6.26
C ILE A 429 2.92 -11.63 -5.40
N VAL A 430 2.55 -12.57 -4.54
CA VAL A 430 3.46 -13.17 -3.56
C VAL A 430 4.29 -14.33 -4.11
N ALA A 431 3.77 -15.08 -5.10
CA ALA A 431 4.43 -16.29 -5.59
C ALA A 431 5.92 -16.10 -5.98
N PRO A 432 6.34 -15.00 -6.66
CA PRO A 432 7.75 -14.77 -6.96
C PRO A 432 8.63 -14.69 -5.71
N HIS A 433 8.10 -14.13 -4.62
CA HIS A 433 8.80 -13.99 -3.35
C HIS A 433 8.92 -15.32 -2.58
N THR A 434 8.21 -16.37 -3.01
CA THR A 434 8.31 -17.72 -2.41
C THR A 434 9.37 -18.61 -3.04
N LEU A 435 10.01 -18.17 -4.13
CA LEU A 435 11.09 -18.92 -4.78
C LEU A 435 12.25 -19.11 -3.80
N GLY A 436 12.70 -20.36 -3.62
CA GLY A 436 13.76 -20.72 -2.68
C GLY A 436 13.30 -21.03 -1.25
N TYR A 437 12.01 -20.88 -0.93
CA TYR A 437 11.47 -21.31 0.36
C TYR A 437 11.17 -22.82 0.37
N GLN A 438 11.11 -23.40 1.57
CA GLN A 438 10.67 -24.78 1.75
C GLN A 438 9.13 -24.85 1.84
N PRO A 439 8.49 -25.88 1.25
CA PRO A 439 7.03 -25.97 1.16
C PRO A 439 6.28 -26.24 2.48
N GLN A 440 6.96 -26.31 3.62
CA GLN A 440 6.43 -26.86 4.88
C GLN A 440 5.20 -26.12 5.42
N VAL A 441 4.96 -24.90 4.96
CA VAL A 441 3.86 -24.04 5.43
C VAL A 441 2.58 -24.22 4.58
N LEU A 442 2.67 -24.86 3.40
CA LEU A 442 1.52 -25.05 2.51
C LEU A 442 0.78 -26.35 2.82
N GLU A 443 -0.55 -26.28 2.73
CA GLU A 443 -1.43 -27.43 2.83
C GLU A 443 -1.26 -28.34 1.59
N THR A 444 -1.50 -29.64 1.74
CA THR A 444 -1.19 -30.65 0.71
C THR A 444 -1.87 -30.35 -0.63
N GLU A 445 -3.07 -29.78 -0.61
CA GLU A 445 -3.83 -29.40 -1.82
C GLU A 445 -3.17 -28.27 -2.62
N HIS A 446 -2.47 -27.36 -1.93
CA HIS A 446 -1.81 -26.20 -2.53
C HIS A 446 -0.35 -26.47 -2.91
N LEU A 447 0.25 -27.48 -2.27
CA LEU A 447 1.64 -27.87 -2.47
C LEU A 447 1.97 -28.20 -3.93
N LEU A 448 1.10 -28.95 -4.61
CA LEU A 448 1.33 -29.33 -6.01
C LEU A 448 1.36 -28.11 -6.93
N GLN A 449 0.43 -27.16 -6.74
CA GLN A 449 0.37 -25.93 -7.55
C GLN A 449 1.63 -25.08 -7.38
N TRP A 450 2.10 -24.96 -6.13
CA TRP A 450 3.33 -24.24 -5.83
C TRP A 450 4.59 -24.93 -6.38
N ILE A 451 4.70 -26.26 -6.27
CA ILE A 451 5.83 -27.02 -6.86
C ILE A 451 5.88 -26.81 -8.38
N LEU A 452 4.73 -26.91 -9.06
CA LEU A 452 4.66 -26.68 -10.51
C LEU A 452 5.01 -25.24 -10.88
N TYR A 453 4.68 -24.27 -10.03
CA TYR A 453 5.08 -22.88 -10.19
C TYR A 453 6.61 -22.73 -10.07
N CYS A 454 7.22 -23.27 -9.01
CA CYS A 454 8.67 -23.24 -8.81
C CYS A 454 9.42 -23.94 -9.95
N GLU A 455 8.96 -25.11 -10.38
CA GLU A 455 9.59 -25.85 -11.49
C GLU A 455 9.57 -25.05 -12.81
N ARG A 456 8.47 -24.33 -13.09
CA ARG A 456 8.39 -23.45 -14.26
C ARG A 456 9.39 -22.29 -14.17
N TRP A 457 9.57 -21.71 -12.99
CA TRP A 457 10.56 -20.67 -12.75
C TRP A 457 11.99 -21.17 -12.85
N ASP A 458 12.29 -22.35 -12.29
CA ASP A 458 13.61 -22.97 -12.40
C ASP A 458 13.96 -23.26 -13.85
N ARG A 459 13.01 -23.74 -14.66
CA ARG A 459 13.20 -23.91 -16.10
C ARG A 459 13.47 -22.57 -16.79
N ALA A 460 12.72 -21.52 -16.49
CA ALA A 460 12.92 -20.19 -17.07
C ALA A 460 14.29 -19.59 -16.70
N LEU A 461 14.71 -19.74 -15.44
CA LEU A 461 16.03 -19.35 -14.95
C LEU A 461 17.15 -20.17 -15.60
N PHE A 462 16.95 -21.48 -15.76
CA PHE A 462 17.92 -22.33 -16.45
C PHE A 462 18.13 -21.88 -17.90
N PHE A 463 17.05 -21.59 -18.65
CA PHE A 463 17.18 -21.09 -20.03
C PHE A 463 17.86 -19.72 -20.15
N THR A 464 17.78 -18.88 -19.11
CA THR A 464 18.41 -17.54 -19.13
C THR A 464 19.86 -17.55 -18.66
N VAL A 465 20.24 -18.45 -17.75
CA VAL A 465 21.60 -18.52 -17.19
C VAL A 465 22.48 -19.55 -17.89
N ALA A 466 21.91 -20.66 -18.35
CA ALA A 466 22.66 -21.80 -18.89
C ALA A 466 22.91 -21.76 -20.40
N THR A 467 22.60 -20.65 -21.09
CA THR A 467 23.16 -20.38 -22.42
C THR A 467 24.37 -19.46 -22.24
N PRO A 468 25.60 -20.00 -22.14
CA PRO A 468 26.78 -19.15 -22.10
C PRO A 468 26.79 -18.34 -23.38
N PHE A 469 26.87 -17.03 -23.23
CA PHE A 469 27.21 -16.17 -24.35
C PHE A 469 28.65 -16.49 -24.73
N ASP A 470 28.83 -17.39 -25.69
CA ASP A 470 30.14 -17.67 -26.27
C ASP A 470 30.51 -16.48 -27.17
N GLU A 471 31.22 -15.52 -26.59
CA GLU A 471 31.75 -14.36 -27.29
C GLU A 471 32.60 -14.75 -28.51
N ASP A 472 33.27 -15.91 -28.46
CA ASP A 472 34.12 -16.40 -29.55
C ASP A 472 33.28 -17.02 -30.69
N ASP A 473 32.21 -17.75 -30.38
CA ASP A 473 31.22 -18.20 -31.37
C ASP A 473 30.50 -17.00 -32.01
N TYR A 474 30.17 -15.96 -31.23
CA TYR A 474 29.59 -14.73 -31.75
C TYR A 474 30.57 -13.92 -32.61
N ALA A 475 31.81 -13.72 -32.14
CA ALA A 475 32.83 -12.96 -32.86
C ALA A 475 33.30 -13.67 -34.14
N SER A 476 33.37 -15.00 -34.13
CA SER A 476 33.68 -15.80 -35.34
C SER A 476 32.55 -15.74 -36.37
N ARG A 477 31.28 -15.80 -35.94
CA ARG A 477 30.10 -15.62 -36.82
C ARG A 477 29.97 -14.20 -37.36
N ARG A 478 30.36 -13.16 -36.59
CA ARG A 478 30.39 -11.76 -37.06
C ARG A 478 31.50 -11.53 -38.09
N ARG A 479 32.68 -12.13 -37.91
CA ARG A 479 33.78 -12.06 -38.89
C ARG A 479 33.44 -12.75 -40.22
N ASN A 480 32.59 -13.78 -40.19
CA ASN A 480 32.16 -14.50 -41.40
C ASN A 480 30.97 -13.85 -42.15
N ARG A 481 30.36 -12.77 -41.65
CA ARG A 481 29.24 -12.06 -42.35
C ARG A 481 29.62 -11.42 -43.68
N GLY A 482 30.91 -11.40 -44.04
CA GLY A 482 31.39 -10.86 -45.32
C GLY A 482 31.29 -11.81 -46.50
N LYS A 483 30.97 -13.10 -46.31
CA LYS A 483 30.96 -14.08 -47.41
C LYS A 483 29.84 -15.12 -47.23
N HIS A 484 28.77 -14.94 -48.01
CA HIS A 484 27.57 -15.79 -48.15
C HIS A 484 26.47 -15.57 -47.11
N ALA A 485 25.42 -14.88 -47.58
CA ALA A 485 24.16 -14.68 -46.91
C ALA A 485 23.21 -15.86 -47.21
N GLU A 486 23.40 -17.00 -46.58
CA GLU A 486 22.36 -18.02 -46.40
C GLU A 486 22.50 -18.62 -45.00
N TRP A 487 21.47 -18.50 -44.17
CA TRP A 487 21.43 -19.07 -42.83
C TRP A 487 21.30 -20.59 -42.96
N PRO A 488 22.25 -21.42 -42.46
CA PRO A 488 22.01 -22.85 -42.38
C PRO A 488 20.98 -23.10 -41.27
N VAL A 489 19.85 -23.69 -41.66
CA VAL A 489 18.89 -24.28 -40.73
C VAL A 489 19.58 -25.52 -40.15
N HIS A 490 19.90 -25.52 -38.85
CA HIS A 490 20.36 -26.72 -38.16
C HIS A 490 19.25 -27.78 -38.19
N ALA A 491 19.57 -28.97 -38.67
CA ALA A 491 18.65 -30.11 -38.71
C ALA A 491 18.38 -30.73 -37.32
N GLU A 492 19.04 -30.27 -36.26
CA GLU A 492 18.87 -30.80 -34.90
C GLU A 492 18.80 -29.67 -33.87
N GLY A 493 17.58 -29.17 -33.62
CA GLY A 493 17.09 -28.68 -32.32
C GLY A 493 17.68 -27.44 -31.64
N GLY A 494 18.77 -26.83 -32.11
CA GLY A 494 19.40 -25.67 -31.45
C GLY A 494 18.84 -24.31 -31.90
N TRP A 495 18.24 -23.54 -30.97
CA TRP A 495 17.70 -22.19 -31.23
C TRP A 495 18.79 -21.11 -31.11
N PRO A 496 18.91 -20.16 -32.06
CA PRO A 496 19.83 -19.03 -31.92
C PRO A 496 19.21 -17.93 -31.06
N VAL A 497 19.82 -17.63 -29.91
CA VAL A 497 19.45 -16.50 -29.04
C VAL A 497 20.20 -15.26 -29.54
N CYS A 498 19.48 -14.22 -29.98
CA CYS A 498 20.11 -12.95 -30.37
C CYS A 498 20.38 -12.06 -29.14
N GLU A 499 21.34 -11.16 -29.24
CA GLU A 499 21.70 -10.15 -28.22
C GLU A 499 20.48 -9.33 -27.73
N SER A 500 19.51 -9.09 -28.62
CA SER A 500 18.24 -8.44 -28.28
C SER A 500 17.38 -9.28 -27.35
N ALA A 501 17.43 -10.61 -27.46
CA ALA A 501 16.66 -11.50 -26.60
C ALA A 501 17.17 -11.47 -25.16
N HIS A 502 18.47 -11.34 -24.90
CA HIS A 502 18.97 -11.28 -23.52
C HIS A 502 18.65 -9.96 -22.80
N ILE A 503 18.68 -8.82 -23.50
CA ILE A 503 18.27 -7.52 -22.95
C ILE A 503 16.76 -7.49 -22.75
N VAL A 504 16.00 -8.01 -23.72
CA VAL A 504 14.54 -8.12 -23.64
C VAL A 504 14.13 -9.11 -22.55
N TRP A 505 14.74 -10.29 -22.46
CA TRP A 505 14.45 -11.26 -21.40
C TRP A 505 14.96 -10.80 -20.04
N GLY A 506 16.08 -10.07 -19.95
CA GLY A 506 16.52 -9.44 -18.72
C GLY A 506 15.52 -8.40 -18.23
N ALA A 507 15.02 -7.54 -19.12
CA ALA A 507 13.99 -6.56 -18.80
C ALA A 507 12.64 -7.23 -18.49
N VAL A 508 12.21 -8.21 -19.29
CA VAL A 508 10.98 -8.98 -19.10
C VAL A 508 11.03 -9.80 -17.80
N VAL A 509 12.15 -10.44 -17.47
CA VAL A 509 12.33 -11.17 -16.21
C VAL A 509 12.34 -10.19 -15.04
N ASN A 510 13.01 -9.04 -15.14
CA ASN A 510 13.01 -8.02 -14.08
C ASN A 510 11.61 -7.40 -13.89
N GLU A 511 10.84 -7.24 -14.97
CA GLU A 511 9.46 -6.74 -14.95
C GLU A 511 8.47 -7.82 -14.45
N LEU A 512 8.68 -9.10 -14.79
CA LEU A 512 7.97 -10.26 -14.25
C LEU A 512 8.23 -10.47 -12.75
N LEU A 513 9.47 -10.20 -12.30
CA LEU A 513 9.87 -10.27 -10.89
C LEU A 513 9.31 -9.11 -10.07
N THR A 514 9.03 -7.95 -10.68
CA THR A 514 8.56 -6.75 -9.98
C THR A 514 7.05 -6.53 -10.04
N GLN A 515 6.34 -7.04 -11.06
CA GLN A 515 4.91 -6.75 -11.26
C GLN A 515 3.99 -7.97 -11.09
N GLY A 516 4.54 -9.16 -10.80
CA GLY A 516 3.74 -10.38 -10.80
C GLY A 516 3.06 -10.63 -12.15
N ARG A 517 2.23 -11.67 -12.22
CA ARG A 517 1.74 -12.34 -13.45
C ARG A 517 1.00 -11.48 -14.51
N SER A 518 0.83 -10.17 -14.34
CA SER A 518 0.12 -9.30 -15.29
C SER A 518 0.81 -9.18 -16.67
N VAL A 519 2.12 -9.42 -16.76
CA VAL A 519 2.89 -9.27 -18.02
C VAL A 519 2.69 -10.44 -19.00
N LEU A 520 2.48 -11.67 -18.52
CA LEU A 520 2.26 -12.83 -19.40
C LEU A 520 0.86 -12.86 -20.03
N LEU A 521 -0.13 -12.20 -19.41
CA LEU A 521 -1.47 -12.04 -19.98
C LEU A 521 -1.65 -10.70 -20.71
N LYS A 522 -0.78 -9.70 -20.47
CA LYS A 522 -0.70 -8.43 -21.22
C LYS A 522 0.36 -8.43 -22.33
N LEU A 523 0.90 -9.58 -22.72
CA LEU A 523 1.33 -9.75 -24.12
C LEU A 523 0.06 -9.84 -24.98
N ASP A 524 -0.69 -8.75 -25.01
CA ASP A 524 -1.72 -8.52 -26.00
C ASP A 524 -1.04 -8.56 -27.38
N GLU A 525 -1.71 -9.13 -28.37
CA GLU A 525 -1.20 -9.14 -29.76
C GLU A 525 -0.81 -7.73 -30.21
N ASP A 526 -1.46 -6.71 -29.65
CA ASP A 526 -1.29 -5.31 -30.01
C ASP A 526 0.02 -4.70 -29.47
N ILE A 527 0.53 -5.11 -28.30
CA ILE A 527 1.87 -4.68 -27.83
C ILE A 527 2.98 -5.38 -28.63
N ILE A 528 2.77 -6.65 -28.97
CA ILE A 528 3.69 -7.39 -29.85
C ILE A 528 3.70 -6.78 -31.25
N LYS A 529 2.54 -6.36 -31.79
CA LYS A 529 2.39 -5.66 -33.08
C LYS A 529 3.03 -4.28 -33.06
N ASP A 530 2.76 -3.48 -32.02
CA ASP A 530 3.27 -2.10 -31.91
C ASP A 530 4.79 -2.06 -31.78
N HIS A 531 5.41 -3.10 -31.24
CA HIS A 531 6.87 -3.19 -31.11
C HIS A 531 7.49 -4.22 -32.06
N GLU A 532 6.69 -4.76 -32.99
CA GLU A 532 7.10 -5.83 -33.92
C GLU A 532 8.30 -5.42 -34.77
N HIS A 533 8.33 -4.14 -35.13
CA HIS A 533 9.38 -3.51 -35.91
C HIS A 533 10.74 -3.46 -35.19
N LEU A 534 10.77 -3.54 -33.86
CA LEU A 534 12.00 -3.56 -33.05
C LEU A 534 12.61 -4.97 -32.97
N PHE A 535 11.84 -6.00 -33.34
CA PHE A 535 12.30 -7.40 -33.30
C PHE A 535 12.89 -7.82 -34.64
N SER A 536 13.94 -8.63 -34.59
CA SER A 536 14.42 -9.36 -35.76
C SER A 536 13.38 -10.38 -36.21
N GLU A 537 13.36 -10.72 -37.50
CA GLU A 537 12.39 -11.66 -38.06
C GLU A 537 12.44 -13.06 -37.38
N GLY A 538 13.60 -13.45 -36.86
CA GLY A 538 13.76 -14.67 -36.05
C GLY A 538 13.09 -14.58 -34.68
N ALA A 539 13.19 -13.44 -34.00
CA ALA A 539 12.52 -13.21 -32.72
C ALA A 539 10.99 -13.17 -32.89
N ARG A 540 10.47 -12.57 -33.97
CA ARG A 540 9.03 -12.58 -34.30
C ARG A 540 8.49 -13.99 -34.49
N LYS A 541 9.24 -14.87 -35.17
CA LYS A 541 8.86 -16.28 -35.38
C LYS A 541 8.87 -17.10 -34.09
N CYS A 542 9.74 -16.77 -33.13
CA CYS A 542 9.78 -17.46 -31.83
C CYS A 542 8.63 -17.01 -30.92
N ILE A 543 8.37 -15.70 -30.85
CA ILE A 543 7.27 -15.14 -30.04
C ILE A 543 5.91 -15.66 -30.52
N ARG A 544 5.67 -15.76 -31.84
CA ARG A 544 4.41 -16.31 -32.39
C ARG A 544 4.22 -17.82 -32.20
N LYS A 545 5.25 -18.55 -31.74
CA LYS A 545 5.22 -20.03 -31.57
C LYS A 545 5.02 -20.45 -30.11
N ILE A 546 5.34 -19.58 -29.17
CA ILE A 546 5.00 -19.67 -27.75
C ILE A 546 3.55 -19.24 -27.59
#